data_AF-A0A944MHX4-F1
#
_entry.id   AF-A0A944MHX4-F1
#
_cell.length_a   1.000
_cell.length_b   1.000
_cell.length_c   1.000
_cell.angle_alpha   90.00
_cell.angle_beta   90.00
_cell.angle_gamma   90.00
#
_symmetry.space_group_name_H-M   'P 1'
#
loop_
_entity.id
_entity.type
_entity.pdbx_description
1 polymer ?
#
loop_
_entity_poly.entity_id
_entity_poly.type
_entity_poly.pdbx_seq_one_letter_code
_entity_poly.pdbx_strand_id
1 'polypeptide(L)'
;MQPFNLRPDQLAEEMLDYSRKLGKGCQNLMNAEKIDTGVTPKVEVYAEDKLRLFRYEAPADVVQNKVPTLIVYALVNRPYMTDLQENRSTVANLLAAGQDVYLIDWGYPDEADRSLTMDDYINGYMDRCVDVVRKRHKLDKINILGICQGGSFSLCYTSLHPDKVDNLVTMVTPVDFKTPDNMLSAWAQDIDVDMMIDTIGNVPGELLNWTFLSLKPFSLTGQKYLSMV
;
A
#
# COMPACT_ATOMS: atom_id res chain seq x y z
N MET A 1 -33.85 -22.34 37.16
CA MET A 1 -32.53 -22.64 36.55
C MET A 1 -31.65 -21.42 36.78
N GLN A 2 -30.69 -21.48 37.72
CA GLN A 2 -29.70 -20.41 37.86
C GLN A 2 -28.60 -20.62 36.81
N PRO A 3 -28.30 -19.63 35.94
CA PRO A 3 -27.53 -19.87 34.71
C PRO A 3 -26.01 -19.88 34.85
N PHE A 4 -25.44 -19.76 36.07
CA PHE A 4 -23.99 -19.73 36.25
C PHE A 4 -23.57 -20.55 37.46
N ASN A 5 -23.01 -21.73 37.21
CA ASN A 5 -22.39 -22.58 38.22
C ASN A 5 -20.90 -22.19 38.34
N LEU A 6 -20.62 -21.06 38.98
CA LEU A 6 -19.27 -20.56 39.21
C LEU A 6 -18.61 -21.36 40.34
N ARG A 7 -17.74 -22.31 39.97
CA ARG A 7 -17.00 -23.09 40.97
C ARG A 7 -15.73 -22.31 41.40
N PRO A 8 -15.52 -22.07 42.71
CA PRO A 8 -14.42 -21.22 43.20
C PRO A 8 -13.01 -21.70 42.83
N ASP A 9 -12.83 -23.02 42.70
CA ASP A 9 -11.62 -23.68 42.24
C ASP A 9 -11.31 -23.37 40.77
N GLN A 10 -12.33 -23.39 39.91
CA GLN A 10 -12.18 -23.02 38.50
C GLN A 10 -11.88 -21.53 38.31
N LEU A 11 -12.51 -20.67 39.10
CA LEU A 11 -12.25 -19.22 39.09
C LEU A 11 -10.81 -18.90 39.49
N ALA A 12 -10.28 -19.60 40.50
CA ALA A 12 -8.90 -19.42 40.93
C ALA A 12 -7.90 -19.88 39.85
N GLU A 13 -8.19 -21.01 39.19
CA GLU A 13 -7.38 -21.53 38.09
C GLU A 13 -7.40 -20.59 36.88
N GLU A 14 -8.58 -20.08 36.49
CA GLU A 14 -8.73 -19.08 35.42
C GLU A 14 -7.98 -17.78 35.71
N MET A 15 -8.04 -17.28 36.96
CA MET A 15 -7.30 -16.08 37.35
C MET A 15 -5.78 -16.28 37.29
N LEU A 16 -5.28 -17.45 37.70
CA LEU A 16 -3.85 -17.78 37.60
C LEU A 16 -3.40 -17.89 36.15
N ASP A 17 -4.19 -18.52 35.30
CA ASP A 17 -3.90 -18.63 33.88
C ASP A 17 -3.97 -17.29 33.16
N TYR A 18 -4.91 -16.42 33.54
CA TYR A 18 -4.99 -15.05 33.04
C TYR A 18 -3.75 -14.23 33.45
N SER A 19 -3.35 -14.28 34.72
CA SER A 19 -2.13 -13.62 35.21
C SER A 19 -0.88 -14.11 34.49
N ARG A 20 -0.77 -15.43 34.26
CA ARG A 20 0.34 -16.04 33.50
C ARG A 20 0.35 -15.57 32.04
N LYS A 21 -0.82 -15.52 31.38
CA LYS A 21 -0.97 -15.04 30.01
C LYS A 21 -0.62 -13.55 29.90
N LEU A 22 -1.06 -12.73 30.86
CA LEU A 22 -0.67 -11.32 30.95
C LEU A 22 0.84 -11.16 31.12
N GLY A 23 1.46 -11.90 32.03
CA GLY A 23 2.91 -11.87 32.24
C GLY A 23 3.69 -12.24 30.98
N LYS A 24 3.28 -13.32 30.29
CA LYS A 24 3.86 -13.71 28.99
C LYS A 24 3.60 -12.65 27.90
N GLY A 25 2.41 -12.06 27.87
CA GLY A 25 2.04 -11.01 26.91
C GLY A 25 2.91 -9.76 27.07
N CYS A 26 3.08 -9.26 28.30
CA CYS A 26 3.99 -8.15 28.60
C CYS A 26 5.43 -8.48 28.21
N GLN A 27 5.91 -9.68 28.51
CA GLN A 27 7.27 -10.09 28.18
C GLN A 27 7.50 -10.21 26.67
N ASN A 28 6.51 -10.73 25.92
CA ASN A 28 6.56 -10.78 24.46
C ASN A 28 6.55 -9.38 23.83
N LEU A 29 5.76 -8.44 24.36
CA LEU A 29 5.73 -7.03 23.93
C LEU A 29 7.06 -6.32 24.21
N MET A 30 7.65 -6.55 25.38
CA MET A 30 8.95 -5.99 25.74
C MET A 30 10.10 -6.53 24.90
N ASN A 31 9.98 -7.79 24.45
CA ASN A 31 10.95 -8.47 23.60
C ASN A 31 10.57 -8.44 22.12
N ALA A 32 9.51 -7.72 21.74
CA ALA A 32 9.09 -7.60 20.35
C ALA A 32 10.13 -6.75 19.62
N GLU A 33 11.00 -7.40 18.87
CA GLU A 33 11.94 -6.73 17.98
C GLU A 33 11.18 -5.98 16.88
N LYS A 34 11.83 -4.95 16.33
CA LYS A 34 11.28 -4.21 15.20
C LYS A 34 11.10 -5.19 14.04
N ILE A 35 9.86 -5.43 13.67
CA ILE A 35 9.54 -6.32 12.55
C ILE A 35 10.00 -5.65 11.26
N ASP A 36 11.00 -6.24 10.60
CA ASP A 36 11.43 -5.77 9.29
C ASP A 36 10.31 -5.97 8.26
N THR A 37 10.10 -4.94 7.45
CA THR A 37 9.11 -4.90 6.36
C THR A 37 9.81 -4.51 5.07
N GLY A 38 9.29 -4.95 3.92
CA GLY A 38 9.99 -4.77 2.64
C GLY A 38 11.22 -5.67 2.51
N VAL A 39 11.07 -6.94 2.91
CA VAL A 39 12.18 -7.89 3.07
C VAL A 39 12.68 -8.49 1.77
N THR A 40 11.92 -8.37 0.66
CA THR A 40 12.34 -8.97 -0.61
C THR A 40 13.53 -8.19 -1.18
N PRO A 41 14.66 -8.86 -1.51
CA PRO A 41 15.84 -8.19 -2.05
C PRO A 41 15.50 -7.39 -3.31
N LYS A 42 16.01 -6.16 -3.37
CA LYS A 42 15.72 -5.22 -4.46
C LYS A 42 16.88 -4.28 -4.69
N VAL A 43 16.98 -3.81 -5.92
CA VAL A 43 17.95 -2.81 -6.35
C VAL A 43 17.23 -1.58 -6.87
N GLU A 44 17.73 -0.41 -6.50
CA GLU A 44 17.31 0.85 -7.11
C GLU A 44 17.86 0.90 -8.54
N VAL A 45 16.97 1.11 -9.51
CA VAL A 45 17.32 1.18 -10.94
C VAL A 45 17.13 2.58 -11.52
N TYR A 46 16.39 3.44 -10.83
CA TYR A 46 16.17 4.82 -11.20
C TYR A 46 15.71 5.63 -9.99
N ALA A 47 16.09 6.91 -9.98
CA ALA A 47 15.75 7.87 -8.95
C ALA A 47 15.54 9.24 -9.59
N GLU A 48 14.52 9.94 -9.12
CA GLU A 48 14.22 11.32 -9.49
C GLU A 48 13.53 11.98 -8.29
N ASP A 49 14.05 13.12 -7.81
CA ASP A 49 13.56 13.75 -6.59
C ASP A 49 13.46 12.76 -5.41
N LYS A 50 12.27 12.63 -4.82
CA LYS A 50 11.96 11.62 -3.78
C LYS A 50 11.55 10.27 -4.36
N LEU A 51 11.22 10.20 -5.65
CA LEU A 51 10.83 8.96 -6.32
C LEU A 51 12.04 8.02 -6.44
N ARG A 52 11.77 6.74 -6.19
CA ARG A 52 12.67 5.61 -6.40
C ARG A 52 11.95 4.52 -7.17
N LEU A 53 12.59 4.00 -8.21
CA LEU A 53 12.14 2.81 -8.93
C LEU A 53 13.01 1.63 -8.50
N PHE A 54 12.37 0.64 -7.88
CA PHE A 54 13.03 -0.59 -7.47
C PHE A 54 12.74 -1.71 -8.47
N ARG A 55 13.76 -2.52 -8.76
CA ARG A 55 13.59 -3.84 -9.35
C ARG A 55 13.85 -4.88 -8.26
N TYR A 56 12.93 -5.82 -8.10
CA TYR A 56 13.13 -6.90 -7.17
C TYR A 56 13.95 -8.04 -7.77
N GLU A 57 14.73 -8.71 -6.93
CA GLU A 57 15.58 -9.81 -7.34
C GLU A 57 14.80 -11.12 -7.24
N ALA A 58 14.64 -11.80 -8.38
CA ALA A 58 14.01 -13.12 -8.41
C ALA A 58 14.96 -14.20 -7.86
N PRO A 59 14.42 -15.29 -7.27
CA PRO A 59 15.21 -16.47 -6.95
C PRO A 59 15.92 -17.04 -8.19
N ALA A 60 17.14 -17.54 -8.02
CA ALA A 60 18.02 -17.93 -9.13
C ALA A 60 17.47 -19.09 -9.99
N ASP A 61 16.59 -19.91 -9.44
CA ASP A 61 15.95 -21.06 -10.08
C ASP A 61 14.67 -20.72 -10.84
N VAL A 62 14.16 -19.49 -10.73
CA VAL A 62 12.89 -19.08 -11.36
C VAL A 62 13.13 -18.34 -12.67
N VAL A 63 12.70 -18.95 -13.77
CA VAL A 63 12.73 -18.31 -15.09
C VAL A 63 11.70 -17.17 -15.13
N GLN A 64 12.19 -15.96 -15.40
CA GLN A 64 11.35 -14.77 -15.46
C GLN A 64 10.74 -14.57 -16.85
N ASN A 65 9.53 -14.01 -16.86
CA ASN A 65 8.81 -13.59 -18.05
C ASN A 65 9.59 -12.50 -18.79
N LYS A 66 9.46 -12.49 -20.12
CA LYS A 66 10.12 -11.49 -20.96
C LYS A 66 9.58 -10.08 -20.72
N VAL A 67 8.26 -9.94 -20.58
CA VAL A 67 7.61 -8.65 -20.36
C VAL A 67 7.54 -8.38 -18.85
N PRO A 68 8.23 -7.34 -18.34
CA PRO A 68 8.25 -7.02 -16.93
C PRO A 68 6.92 -6.41 -16.47
N THR A 69 6.66 -6.48 -15.17
CA THR A 69 5.49 -5.88 -14.51
C THR A 69 5.91 -4.73 -13.61
N LEU A 70 5.38 -3.53 -13.88
CA LEU A 70 5.56 -2.34 -13.06
C LEU A 70 4.39 -2.20 -12.08
N ILE A 71 4.67 -2.24 -10.79
CA ILE A 71 3.72 -1.97 -9.73
C ILE A 71 3.66 -0.47 -9.49
N VAL A 72 2.46 0.09 -9.65
CA VAL A 72 2.14 1.50 -9.39
C VAL A 72 1.24 1.54 -8.17
N TYR A 73 1.79 1.93 -7.03
CA TYR A 73 1.07 1.99 -5.76
C TYR A 73 0.46 3.38 -5.51
N ALA A 74 -0.44 3.48 -4.54
CA ALA A 74 -1.05 4.75 -4.13
C ALA A 74 -0.04 5.68 -3.44
N LEU A 75 -0.22 7.00 -3.60
CA LEU A 75 0.58 8.03 -2.92
C LEU A 75 0.31 8.10 -1.41
N VAL A 76 -0.91 7.76 -1.00
CA VAL A 76 -1.38 7.92 0.40
C VAL A 76 -0.73 6.91 1.36
N ASN A 77 -0.30 5.76 0.85
CA ASN A 77 0.07 4.63 1.68
C ASN A 77 1.40 4.04 1.25
N ARG A 78 2.07 3.31 2.14
CA ARG A 78 3.45 2.90 1.89
C ARG A 78 3.52 1.70 0.93
N PRO A 79 4.43 1.70 -0.06
CA PRO A 79 4.51 0.63 -1.04
C PRO A 79 4.92 -0.72 -0.46
N TYR A 80 5.60 -0.76 0.70
CA TYR A 80 5.92 -2.03 1.37
C TYR A 80 4.68 -2.85 1.74
N MET A 81 3.46 -2.30 1.65
CA MET A 81 2.23 -3.07 1.81
C MET A 81 2.10 -4.21 0.80
N THR A 82 2.78 -4.12 -0.35
CA THR A 82 2.88 -5.23 -1.32
C THR A 82 3.99 -6.23 -0.97
N ASP A 83 4.80 -5.93 0.04
CA ASP A 83 5.99 -6.68 0.46
C ASP A 83 6.17 -6.64 1.99
N LEU A 84 5.15 -7.11 2.74
CA LEU A 84 5.11 -6.92 4.19
C LEU A 84 6.12 -7.77 4.93
N GLN A 85 6.08 -9.09 4.72
CA GLN A 85 6.94 -10.09 5.36
C GLN A 85 7.16 -11.23 4.38
N GLU A 86 8.13 -12.11 4.65
CA GLU A 86 8.47 -13.25 3.78
C GLU A 86 7.23 -14.07 3.39
N ASN A 87 6.38 -14.40 4.36
CA ASN A 87 5.15 -15.18 4.14
C ASN A 87 3.93 -14.33 3.76
N ARG A 88 4.11 -13.01 3.58
CA ARG A 88 3.05 -12.03 3.32
C ARG A 88 3.51 -10.99 2.29
N SER A 89 4.17 -11.44 1.23
CA SER A 89 4.66 -10.57 0.16
C SER A 89 3.99 -10.92 -1.16
N THR A 90 3.18 -10.00 -1.68
CA THR A 90 2.63 -10.10 -3.04
C THR A 90 3.76 -10.06 -4.06
N VAL A 91 4.78 -9.23 -3.81
CA VAL A 91 5.97 -9.13 -4.67
C VAL A 91 6.72 -10.46 -4.74
N ALA A 92 7.02 -11.10 -3.61
CA ALA A 92 7.70 -12.39 -3.58
C ALA A 92 6.91 -13.48 -4.33
N ASN A 93 5.58 -13.49 -4.16
CA ASN A 93 4.71 -14.43 -4.88
C ASN A 93 4.71 -14.18 -6.40
N LEU A 94 4.74 -12.92 -6.84
CA LEU A 94 4.84 -12.58 -8.26
C LEU A 94 6.19 -13.02 -8.85
N LEU A 95 7.29 -12.78 -8.13
CA LEU A 95 8.63 -13.24 -8.54
C LEU A 95 8.70 -14.77 -8.65
N ALA A 96 8.14 -15.48 -7.67
CA ALA A 96 8.05 -16.95 -7.67
C ALA A 96 7.17 -17.48 -8.81
N ALA A 97 6.15 -16.74 -9.21
CA ALA A 97 5.33 -17.02 -10.40
C ALA A 97 6.01 -16.64 -11.73
N GLY A 98 7.26 -16.17 -11.69
CA GLY A 98 8.05 -15.82 -12.87
C GLY A 98 7.84 -14.39 -13.39
N GLN A 99 7.23 -13.47 -12.64
CA GLN A 99 7.11 -12.08 -13.07
C GLN A 99 8.38 -11.28 -12.73
N ASP A 100 8.98 -10.57 -13.69
CA ASP A 100 10.04 -9.59 -13.39
C ASP A 100 9.40 -8.32 -12.83
N VAL A 101 9.52 -8.10 -11.52
CA VAL A 101 8.75 -7.08 -10.79
C VAL A 101 9.55 -5.81 -10.57
N TYR A 102 8.92 -4.69 -10.93
CA TYR A 102 9.34 -3.35 -10.61
C TYR A 102 8.31 -2.69 -9.70
N LEU A 103 8.72 -1.73 -8.87
CA LEU A 103 7.82 -0.97 -8.02
C LEU A 103 8.26 0.49 -7.97
N ILE A 104 7.30 1.40 -8.16
CA ILE A 104 7.49 2.83 -7.91
C ILE A 104 7.25 3.10 -6.43
N ASP A 105 8.27 3.65 -5.77
CA ASP A 105 8.17 4.31 -4.48
C ASP A 105 8.20 5.82 -4.73
N TRP A 106 7.09 6.50 -4.48
CA TRP A 106 6.95 7.93 -4.71
C TRP A 106 7.74 8.78 -3.70
N GLY A 107 8.17 8.19 -2.59
CA GLY A 107 8.76 8.91 -1.47
C GLY A 107 7.71 9.72 -0.69
N TYR A 108 8.19 10.72 0.06
CA TYR A 108 7.36 11.55 0.92
C TYR A 108 7.31 12.98 0.39
N PRO A 109 6.11 13.56 0.22
CA PRO A 109 6.01 14.94 -0.23
C PRO A 109 6.50 15.90 0.86
N ASP A 110 7.20 16.95 0.43
CA ASP A 110 7.57 18.11 1.24
C ASP A 110 7.09 19.41 0.58
N GLU A 111 7.36 20.56 1.20
CA GLU A 111 6.87 21.87 0.72
C GLU A 111 7.22 22.19 -0.74
N ALA A 112 8.29 21.60 -1.29
CA ALA A 112 8.66 21.79 -2.68
C ALA A 112 7.65 21.14 -3.65
N ASP A 113 6.89 20.15 -3.20
CA ASP A 113 5.96 19.38 -4.02
C ASP A 113 4.56 20.00 -4.10
N ARG A 114 4.31 21.14 -3.42
CA ARG A 114 2.99 21.77 -3.33
C ARG A 114 2.35 22.12 -4.68
N SER A 115 3.18 22.28 -5.71
CA SER A 115 2.76 22.67 -7.06
C SER A 115 2.64 21.47 -8.00
N LEU A 116 2.92 20.24 -7.53
CA LEU A 116 2.78 19.04 -8.35
C LEU A 116 1.31 18.78 -8.64
N THR A 117 1.04 18.50 -9.90
CA THR A 117 -0.28 18.15 -10.40
C THR A 117 -0.38 16.66 -10.72
N MET A 118 -1.59 16.18 -10.97
CA MET A 118 -1.79 14.80 -11.43
C MET A 118 -1.06 14.52 -12.76
N ASP A 119 -0.90 15.53 -13.62
CA ASP A 119 -0.18 15.41 -14.89
C ASP A 119 1.31 15.14 -14.65
N ASP A 120 1.92 15.81 -13.68
CA ASP A 120 3.34 15.61 -13.32
C ASP A 120 3.59 14.17 -12.83
N TYR A 121 2.66 13.59 -12.07
CA TYR A 121 2.75 12.20 -11.63
C TYR A 121 2.58 11.21 -12.79
N ILE A 122 1.61 11.42 -13.67
CA ILE A 122 1.24 10.46 -14.73
C ILE A 122 2.16 10.60 -15.95
N ASN A 123 2.24 11.78 -16.53
CA ASN A 123 2.98 12.05 -17.76
C ASN A 123 4.44 12.47 -17.51
N GLY A 124 4.78 12.81 -16.26
CA GLY A 124 6.17 13.03 -15.84
C GLY A 124 6.80 11.78 -15.22
N TYR A 125 6.60 11.62 -13.91
CA TYR A 125 7.29 10.62 -13.09
C TYR A 125 7.01 9.17 -13.53
N MET A 126 5.73 8.81 -13.72
CA MET A 126 5.34 7.46 -14.13
C MET A 126 5.82 7.13 -15.55
N ASP A 127 5.68 8.05 -16.50
CA ASP A 127 6.15 7.85 -17.89
C ASP A 127 7.65 7.58 -17.95
N ARG A 128 8.45 8.35 -17.19
CA ARG A 128 9.90 8.14 -17.11
C ARG A 128 10.25 6.77 -16.50
N CYS A 129 9.52 6.33 -15.47
CA CYS A 129 9.69 4.98 -14.92
C CYS A 129 9.40 3.90 -15.96
N VAL A 130 8.29 4.04 -16.71
CA VAL A 130 7.92 3.10 -17.79
C VAL A 130 9.01 3.06 -18.85
N ASP A 131 9.54 4.21 -19.28
CA ASP A 131 10.62 4.29 -20.26
C ASP A 131 11.93 3.68 -19.76
N VAL A 132 12.27 3.83 -18.48
CA VAL A 132 13.43 3.15 -17.87
C VAL A 132 13.29 1.64 -17.98
N VAL A 133 12.12 1.09 -17.63
CA VAL A 133 11.86 -0.35 -17.68
C VAL A 133 11.91 -0.84 -19.13
N ARG A 134 11.23 -0.15 -20.06
CA ARG A 134 11.23 -0.46 -21.50
C ARG A 134 12.64 -0.49 -22.09
N LYS A 135 13.44 0.55 -21.85
CA LYS A 135 14.82 0.66 -22.35
C LYS A 135 15.70 -0.46 -21.81
N ARG A 136 15.57 -0.80 -20.53
CA ARG A 136 16.34 -1.87 -19.90
C ARG A 136 16.06 -3.23 -20.52
N HIS A 137 14.80 -3.50 -20.85
CA HIS A 137 14.36 -4.76 -21.44
C HIS A 137 14.39 -4.78 -22.97
N LYS A 138 14.63 -3.63 -23.61
CA LYS A 138 14.54 -3.43 -25.07
C LYS A 138 13.17 -3.85 -25.61
N LEU A 139 12.12 -3.44 -24.90
CA LEU A 139 10.73 -3.73 -25.24
C LEU A 139 9.97 -2.44 -25.51
N ASP A 140 9.07 -2.49 -26.48
CA ASP A 140 8.16 -1.38 -26.77
C ASP A 140 7.06 -1.24 -25.73
N LYS A 141 6.71 -2.31 -24.99
CA LYS A 141 5.61 -2.33 -24.03
C LYS A 141 5.97 -3.09 -22.76
N ILE A 142 5.34 -2.70 -21.64
CA ILE A 142 5.43 -3.40 -20.35
C ILE A 142 4.05 -3.68 -19.76
N ASN A 143 3.98 -4.55 -18.76
CA ASN A 143 2.78 -4.75 -17.96
C ASN A 143 2.72 -3.73 -16.81
N ILE A 144 1.52 -3.28 -16.48
CA ILE A 144 1.29 -2.39 -15.33
C ILE A 144 0.31 -3.07 -14.37
N LEU A 145 0.69 -3.13 -13.09
CA LEU A 145 -0.18 -3.50 -11.98
C LEU A 145 -0.43 -2.26 -11.13
N GLY A 146 -1.61 -1.67 -11.28
CA GLY A 146 -2.02 -0.49 -10.54
C GLY A 146 -2.84 -0.86 -9.30
N ILE A 147 -2.47 -0.33 -8.13
CA ILE A 147 -3.10 -0.67 -6.85
C ILE A 147 -3.71 0.57 -6.20
N CYS A 148 -4.98 0.50 -5.82
CA CYS A 148 -5.74 1.63 -5.25
C CYS A 148 -5.64 2.86 -6.17
N GLN A 149 -5.28 4.05 -5.66
CA GLN A 149 -5.07 5.27 -6.46
C GLN A 149 -4.03 5.09 -7.57
N GLY A 150 -3.00 4.25 -7.36
CA GLY A 150 -2.03 3.92 -8.40
C GLY A 150 -2.68 3.22 -9.60
N GLY A 151 -3.80 2.52 -9.39
CA GLY A 151 -4.63 2.00 -10.48
C GLY A 151 -5.40 3.07 -11.24
N SER A 152 -5.88 4.13 -10.58
CA SER A 152 -6.52 5.26 -11.25
C SER A 152 -5.50 5.98 -12.14
N PHE A 153 -4.27 6.18 -11.64
CA PHE A 153 -3.15 6.70 -12.46
C PHE A 153 -2.84 5.78 -13.63
N SER A 154 -2.78 4.47 -13.39
CA SER A 154 -2.48 3.49 -14.44
C SER A 154 -3.56 3.42 -15.53
N LEU A 155 -4.84 3.60 -15.18
CA LEU A 155 -5.94 3.69 -16.13
C LEU A 155 -5.79 4.92 -17.04
N CYS A 156 -5.57 6.10 -16.43
CA CYS A 156 -5.31 7.33 -17.17
C CYS A 156 -4.07 7.19 -18.07
N TYR A 157 -2.95 6.74 -17.52
CA TYR A 157 -1.70 6.53 -18.25
C TYR A 157 -1.89 5.60 -19.46
N THR A 158 -2.52 4.44 -19.25
CA THR A 158 -2.74 3.44 -20.32
C THR A 158 -3.64 3.99 -21.43
N SER A 159 -4.60 4.86 -21.09
CA SER A 159 -5.43 5.53 -22.09
C SER A 159 -4.68 6.57 -22.92
N LEU A 160 -3.69 7.25 -22.32
CA LEU A 160 -2.87 8.28 -22.95
C LEU A 160 -1.69 7.70 -23.75
N HIS A 161 -1.12 6.59 -23.28
CA HIS A 161 0.08 5.94 -23.84
C HIS A 161 -0.15 4.45 -24.17
N PRO A 162 -1.16 4.12 -25.01
CA PRO A 162 -1.49 2.72 -25.33
C PRO A 162 -0.37 1.99 -26.10
N ASP A 163 0.58 2.72 -26.67
CA ASP A 163 1.77 2.20 -27.34
C ASP A 163 2.85 1.72 -26.36
N LYS A 164 2.80 2.12 -25.08
CA LYS A 164 3.79 1.75 -24.04
C LYS A 164 3.34 0.65 -23.08
N VAL A 165 2.06 0.28 -23.11
CA VAL A 165 1.46 -0.71 -22.19
C VAL A 165 0.99 -1.95 -22.95
N ASP A 166 1.36 -3.13 -22.45
CA ASP A 166 0.95 -4.43 -22.98
C ASP A 166 -0.32 -4.93 -22.29
N ASN A 167 -0.25 -5.07 -20.96
CA ASN A 167 -1.40 -5.41 -20.12
C ASN A 167 -1.52 -4.47 -18.93
N LEU A 168 -2.76 -4.18 -18.55
CA LEU A 168 -3.10 -3.44 -17.33
C LEU A 168 -3.89 -4.33 -16.38
N VAL A 169 -3.41 -4.47 -15.15
CA VAL A 169 -4.12 -5.11 -14.05
C VAL A 169 -4.43 -4.05 -13.00
N THR A 170 -5.68 -3.99 -12.55
CA THR A 170 -6.14 -3.07 -11.51
C THR A 170 -6.55 -3.85 -10.27
N MET A 171 -6.06 -3.43 -9.11
CA MET A 171 -6.36 -4.06 -7.82
C MET A 171 -6.91 -3.02 -6.86
N VAL A 172 -8.13 -3.27 -6.35
CA VAL A 172 -8.85 -2.36 -5.44
C VAL A 172 -8.85 -0.90 -5.91
N THR A 173 -8.90 -0.70 -7.23
CA THR A 173 -8.76 0.60 -7.87
C THR A 173 -10.08 1.36 -7.85
N PRO A 174 -10.12 2.60 -7.34
CA PRO A 174 -11.29 3.44 -7.46
C PRO A 174 -11.41 4.00 -8.89
N VAL A 175 -12.59 3.88 -9.48
CA VAL A 175 -12.89 4.32 -10.85
C VAL A 175 -14.13 5.21 -10.87
N ASP A 176 -15.22 4.76 -10.25
CA ASP A 176 -16.45 5.53 -10.11
C ASP A 176 -16.56 6.16 -8.71
N PHE A 177 -16.41 7.49 -8.68
CA PHE A 177 -16.52 8.33 -7.48
C PHE A 177 -17.91 8.98 -7.35
N LYS A 178 -18.97 8.44 -7.98
CA LYS A 178 -20.34 8.96 -7.87
C LYS A 178 -21.33 7.90 -7.39
N THR A 179 -20.83 6.94 -6.61
CA THR A 179 -21.65 5.87 -6.05
C THR A 179 -22.41 6.34 -4.80
N PRO A 180 -23.71 6.04 -4.67
CA PRO A 180 -24.56 6.56 -3.59
C PRO A 180 -24.15 6.08 -2.19
N ASP A 181 -23.52 4.91 -2.08
CA ASP A 181 -23.12 4.30 -0.81
C ASP A 181 -21.67 4.62 -0.39
N ASN A 182 -21.03 5.60 -1.03
CA ASN A 182 -19.64 5.96 -0.75
C ASN A 182 -19.56 7.20 0.14
N MET A 183 -19.51 6.98 1.46
CA MET A 183 -19.39 8.07 2.45
C MET A 183 -18.16 8.96 2.23
N LEU A 184 -17.02 8.39 1.83
CA LEU A 184 -15.82 9.17 1.54
C LEU A 184 -16.06 10.13 0.38
N SER A 185 -16.71 9.63 -0.67
CA SER A 185 -17.06 10.44 -1.83
C SER A 185 -18.07 11.53 -1.49
N ALA A 186 -19.07 11.23 -0.66
CA ALA A 186 -20.04 12.23 -0.23
C ALA A 186 -19.35 13.36 0.55
N TRP A 187 -18.46 13.03 1.49
CA TRP A 187 -17.70 14.03 2.23
C TRP A 187 -16.74 14.83 1.35
N ALA A 188 -16.03 14.16 0.44
CA ALA A 188 -15.06 14.81 -0.44
C ALA A 188 -15.71 15.82 -1.41
N GLN A 189 -16.98 15.63 -1.77
CA GLN A 189 -17.71 16.54 -2.66
C GLN A 189 -18.00 17.91 -2.05
N ASP A 190 -18.08 18.00 -0.72
CA ASP A 190 -18.36 19.25 -0.01
C ASP A 190 -17.07 19.95 0.48
N ILE A 191 -15.90 19.38 0.18
CA ILE A 191 -14.60 19.95 0.56
C ILE A 191 -14.10 20.85 -0.58
N ASP A 192 -13.82 22.11 -0.25
CA ASP A 192 -13.07 23.01 -1.13
C ASP A 192 -11.58 22.64 -1.06
N VAL A 193 -11.16 21.77 -1.99
CA VAL A 193 -9.78 21.28 -2.06
C VAL A 193 -8.81 22.42 -2.38
N ASP A 194 -9.19 23.37 -3.23
CA ASP A 194 -8.32 24.48 -3.62
C ASP A 194 -8.05 25.38 -2.40
N MET A 195 -9.10 25.77 -1.67
CA MET A 195 -8.95 26.54 -0.43
C MET A 195 -8.14 25.81 0.63
N MET A 196 -8.32 24.49 0.75
CA MET A 196 -7.51 23.67 1.66
C MET A 196 -6.04 23.77 1.29
N ILE A 197 -5.68 23.45 0.04
CA ILE A 197 -4.30 23.49 -0.46
C ILE A 197 -3.69 24.88 -0.35
N ASP A 198 -4.43 25.94 -0.68
CA ASP A 198 -3.98 27.33 -0.52
C ASP A 198 -3.65 27.69 0.95
N THR A 199 -4.31 27.02 1.90
CA THR A 199 -4.13 27.28 3.34
C THR A 199 -3.01 26.43 3.95
N ILE A 200 -2.94 25.14 3.63
CA ILE A 200 -2.03 24.18 4.29
C ILE A 200 -0.88 23.69 3.40
N GLY A 201 -0.87 24.05 2.11
CA GLY A 201 0.08 23.55 1.13
C GLY A 201 -0.20 22.07 0.83
N ASN A 202 0.56 21.17 1.45
CA ASN A 202 0.35 19.74 1.30
C ASN A 202 -0.62 19.19 2.33
N VAL A 203 -1.51 18.28 1.90
CA VAL A 203 -2.42 17.58 2.83
C VAL A 203 -1.59 16.68 3.76
N PRO A 204 -1.65 16.87 5.09
CA PRO A 204 -0.90 16.04 6.03
C PRO A 204 -1.37 14.59 6.00
N GLY A 205 -0.42 13.65 6.06
CA GLY A 205 -0.74 12.21 6.12
C GLY A 205 -1.61 11.83 7.33
N GLU A 206 -1.48 12.57 8.43
CA GLU A 206 -2.33 12.40 9.62
C GLU A 206 -3.80 12.72 9.32
N LEU A 207 -4.06 13.82 8.60
CA LEU A 207 -5.42 14.23 8.22
C LEU A 207 -6.07 13.19 7.30
N LEU A 208 -5.31 12.66 6.33
CA LEU A 208 -5.76 11.57 5.47
C LEU A 208 -6.07 10.32 6.31
N ASN A 209 -5.15 9.91 7.18
CA ASN A 209 -5.34 8.75 8.04
C ASN A 209 -6.59 8.88 8.94
N TRP A 210 -6.80 10.05 9.56
CA TRP A 210 -8.00 10.35 10.34
C TRP A 210 -9.28 10.22 9.51
N THR A 211 -9.27 10.75 8.28
CA THR A 211 -10.42 10.66 7.37
C THR A 211 -10.76 9.20 7.06
N PHE A 212 -9.76 8.36 6.74
CA PHE A 212 -9.97 6.94 6.45
C PHE A 212 -10.43 6.14 7.68
N LEU A 213 -9.90 6.42 8.87
CA LEU A 213 -10.34 5.76 10.10
C LEU A 213 -11.78 6.11 10.47
N SER A 214 -12.20 7.36 10.23
CA SER A 214 -13.57 7.84 10.47
C SER A 214 -14.62 7.20 9.55
N LEU A 215 -14.23 6.51 8.47
CA LEU A 215 -15.17 5.79 7.61
C LEU A 215 -15.76 4.54 8.29
N LYS A 216 -14.99 3.89 9.16
CA LYS A 216 -15.43 2.71 9.93
C LYS A 216 -14.83 2.73 11.34
N PRO A 217 -15.23 3.70 12.18
CA PRO A 217 -14.56 3.96 13.47
C PRO A 217 -14.64 2.74 14.40
N PHE A 218 -15.75 2.00 14.40
CA PHE A 218 -15.88 0.80 15.23
C PHE A 218 -14.98 -0.35 14.76
N SER A 219 -14.92 -0.64 13.45
CA SER A 219 -14.13 -1.75 12.93
C SER A 219 -12.63 -1.44 12.83
N LEU A 220 -12.26 -0.21 12.43
CA LEU A 220 -10.88 0.18 12.18
C LEU A 220 -10.15 0.70 13.44
N THR A 221 -10.89 1.16 14.46
CA THR A 221 -10.31 1.58 15.74
C THR A 221 -10.60 0.56 16.83
N GLY A 222 -11.86 0.22 17.12
CA GLY A 222 -12.21 -0.64 18.26
C GLY A 222 -11.92 -2.13 18.05
N GLN A 223 -12.35 -2.68 16.91
CA GLN A 223 -12.31 -4.13 16.66
C GLN A 223 -10.91 -4.63 16.28
N LYS A 224 -10.08 -3.79 15.64
CA LYS A 224 -8.70 -4.11 15.25
C LYS A 224 -7.83 -4.57 16.43
N TYR A 225 -8.00 -3.97 17.62
CA TYR A 225 -7.26 -4.35 18.82
C TYR A 225 -7.88 -5.54 19.54
N LEU A 226 -9.21 -5.71 19.48
CA LEU A 226 -9.90 -6.87 20.05
C LEU A 226 -9.57 -8.17 19.29
N SER A 227 -9.30 -8.10 17.99
CA SER A 227 -8.89 -9.25 17.16
C SER A 227 -7.40 -9.64 17.29
N MET A 228 -6.60 -8.88 18.04
CA MET A 228 -5.19 -9.22 18.32
C MET A 228 -5.03 -10.05 19.60
N VAL A 229 -6.10 -10.26 20.36
CA VAL A 229 -6.13 -11.06 21.60
C VAL A 229 -6.75 -12.42 21.35
#